data_AF-A0A936N272-F1
#
_entry.id   AF-A0A936N272-F1
#
_cell.length_a   1.000
_cell.length_b   1.000
_cell.length_c   1.000
_cell.angle_alpha   90.00
_cell.angle_beta   90.00
_cell.angle_gamma   90.00
#
_symmetry.space_group_name_H-M   'P 1'
#
loop_
_entity.id
_entity.type
_entity.pdbx_description
1 polymer ?
#
loop_
_entity_poly.entity_id
_entity_poly.type
_entity_poly.pdbx_seq_one_letter_code
_entity_poly.pdbx_strand_id
1 'polypeptide(L)'
;MRIGEPYKEQLRLGTRWSSSVPPSLAIAAFRTLAPERTVAFAHEVQHACFRDGLDLNDKALYPTLAARHGVEGSALARAMADPAAKLAFEADMRRSADLGVQGFPAVFLVHKGSTRPVSSGYRSAADLRAAVRAALQAR
;
A
#
# COMPACT_ATOMS: atom_id res chain seq x y z
N MET A 1 -14.06 -0.67 -4.80
CA MET A 1 -13.56 0.23 -5.86
C MET A 1 -14.07 -0.26 -7.19
N ARG A 2 -14.65 0.61 -8.04
CA ARG A 2 -15.09 0.26 -9.39
C ARG A 2 -13.91 0.46 -10.35
N ILE A 3 -13.60 -0.55 -11.17
CA ILE A 3 -12.57 -0.45 -12.19
C ILE A 3 -13.05 0.50 -13.30
N GLY A 4 -12.25 1.52 -13.60
CA GLY A 4 -12.57 2.54 -14.58
C GLY A 4 -12.22 2.12 -16.01
N GLU A 5 -12.87 2.75 -16.98
CA GLU A 5 -12.59 2.49 -18.40
C GLU A 5 -11.15 2.82 -18.81
N PRO A 6 -10.50 3.89 -18.31
CA PRO A 6 -9.09 4.17 -18.63
C PRO A 6 -8.14 3.01 -18.29
N TYR A 7 -8.34 2.35 -17.15
CA TYR A 7 -7.54 1.19 -16.77
C TYR A 7 -7.82 -0.03 -17.65
N LYS A 8 -9.10 -0.30 -17.98
CA LYS A 8 -9.45 -1.42 -18.88
C LYS A 8 -8.85 -1.23 -20.27
N GLU A 9 -8.84 -0.02 -20.78
CA GLU A 9 -8.25 0.27 -22.08
C GLU A 9 -6.76 -0.08 -22.12
N GLN A 10 -6.04 0.20 -21.03
CA GLN A 10 -4.63 -0.18 -20.91
C GLN A 10 -4.42 -1.69 -20.88
N LEU A 11 -5.34 -2.44 -20.26
CA LEU A 11 -5.31 -3.89 -20.31
C LEU A 11 -5.56 -4.42 -21.72
N ARG A 12 -6.46 -3.79 -22.49
CA ARG A 12 -6.70 -4.16 -23.90
C ARG A 12 -5.48 -3.89 -24.78
N LEU A 13 -4.80 -2.76 -24.55
CA LEU A 13 -3.57 -2.41 -25.26
C LEU A 13 -2.43 -3.38 -24.90
N GLY A 14 -2.33 -3.82 -23.64
CA GLY A 14 -1.35 -4.83 -23.21
C GLY A 14 0.11 -4.39 -23.25
N THR A 15 0.38 -3.09 -23.45
CA THR A 15 1.74 -2.56 -23.62
C THR A 15 2.37 -2.05 -22.32
N ARG A 16 1.58 -1.86 -21.26
CA ARG A 16 2.06 -1.26 -20.02
C ARG A 16 2.81 -2.27 -19.15
N TRP A 17 4.05 -1.93 -18.81
CA TRP A 17 4.79 -2.57 -17.74
C TRP A 17 4.21 -2.18 -16.38
N SER A 18 3.86 -3.15 -15.53
CA SER A 18 3.29 -2.90 -14.20
C SER A 18 4.29 -3.28 -13.11
N SER A 19 4.71 -2.29 -12.32
CA SER A 19 5.56 -2.50 -11.14
C SER A 19 4.90 -1.95 -9.89
N SER A 20 4.92 -2.73 -8.80
CA SER A 20 4.52 -2.25 -7.47
C SER A 20 5.64 -1.52 -6.73
N VAL A 21 6.87 -1.48 -7.27
CA VAL A 21 8.02 -0.87 -6.57
C VAL A 21 7.87 0.66 -6.44
N PRO A 22 7.62 1.44 -7.51
CA PRO A 22 7.42 2.88 -7.37
C PRO A 22 6.28 3.27 -6.41
N PRO A 23 5.07 2.67 -6.45
CA PRO A 23 4.02 3.05 -5.51
C PRO A 23 4.30 2.59 -4.08
N SER A 24 4.95 1.44 -3.88
CA SER A 24 5.34 0.99 -2.52
C SER A 24 6.39 1.91 -1.90
N LEU A 25 7.35 2.38 -2.70
CA LEU A 25 8.32 3.40 -2.26
C LEU A 25 7.63 4.72 -1.91
N ALA A 26 6.70 5.18 -2.75
CA ALA A 26 5.94 6.41 -2.48
C ALA A 26 5.13 6.32 -1.18
N ILE A 27 4.48 5.17 -0.93
CA ILE A 27 3.74 4.92 0.31
C ILE A 27 4.69 4.88 1.52
N ALA A 28 5.85 4.23 1.39
CA ALA A 28 6.86 4.18 2.45
C ALA A 28 7.40 5.58 2.79
N ALA A 29 7.68 6.40 1.78
CA ALA A 29 8.09 7.79 1.94
C ALA A 29 6.97 8.65 2.55
N PHE A 30 5.73 8.54 2.06
CA PHE A 30 4.59 9.28 2.60
C PHE A 30 4.36 8.98 4.09
N ARG A 31 4.53 7.72 4.50
CA ARG A 31 4.37 7.28 5.89
C ARG A 31 5.29 8.02 6.88
N THR A 32 6.45 8.52 6.44
CA THR A 32 7.35 9.31 7.32
C THR A 32 6.86 10.74 7.51
N LEU A 33 6.06 11.26 6.59
CA LEU A 33 5.55 12.63 6.59
C LEU A 33 4.19 12.74 7.27
N ALA A 34 3.30 11.77 7.04
CA ALA A 34 1.93 11.76 7.58
C ALA A 34 1.48 10.32 7.89
N PRO A 35 2.05 9.67 8.93
CA PRO A 35 1.80 8.26 9.24
C PRO A 35 0.31 7.94 9.39
N GLU A 36 -0.47 8.83 10.02
CA GLU A 36 -1.91 8.70 10.25
C GLU A 36 -2.76 8.73 8.96
N ARG A 37 -2.20 9.26 7.86
CA ARG A 37 -2.87 9.35 6.54
C ARG A 37 -2.38 8.31 5.54
N THR A 38 -1.40 7.47 5.90
CA THR A 38 -0.76 6.51 4.98
C THR A 38 -1.76 5.59 4.29
N VAL A 39 -2.75 5.07 5.01
CA VAL A 39 -3.76 4.17 4.43
C VAL A 39 -4.64 4.92 3.42
N ALA A 40 -5.01 6.17 3.71
CA ALA A 40 -5.78 7.01 2.80
C ALA A 40 -4.98 7.35 1.53
N PHE A 41 -3.68 7.63 1.67
CA PHE A 41 -2.80 7.85 0.52
C PHE A 41 -2.61 6.58 -0.32
N ALA A 42 -2.40 5.42 0.31
CA ALA A 42 -2.32 4.14 -0.41
C ALA A 42 -3.62 3.84 -1.18
N HIS A 43 -4.77 4.20 -0.61
CA HIS A 43 -6.07 4.11 -1.29
C HIS A 43 -6.16 5.05 -2.50
N GLU A 44 -5.67 6.29 -2.38
CA GLU A 44 -5.62 7.24 -3.50
C GLU A 44 -4.71 6.73 -4.63
N VAL A 45 -3.56 6.14 -4.31
CA VAL A 45 -2.67 5.49 -5.29
C VAL A 45 -3.36 4.32 -6.00
N GLN A 46 -4.15 3.51 -5.28
CA GLN A 46 -4.95 2.46 -5.89
C GLN A 46 -6.01 3.04 -6.84
N HIS A 47 -6.69 4.12 -6.44
CA HIS A 47 -7.66 4.80 -7.29
C HIS A 47 -7.02 5.38 -8.55
N ALA A 48 -5.87 6.04 -8.42
CA ALA A 48 -5.11 6.56 -9.55
C ALA A 48 -4.85 5.48 -10.60
N CYS A 49 -4.47 4.27 -10.19
CA CYS A 49 -4.27 3.15 -11.11
C CYS A 49 -5.58 2.57 -11.64
N PHE A 50 -6.42 2.03 -10.75
CA PHE A 50 -7.51 1.13 -11.15
C PHE A 50 -8.78 1.86 -11.57
N ARG A 51 -8.99 3.10 -11.12
CA ARG A 51 -10.10 3.95 -11.56
C ARG A 51 -9.64 4.85 -12.71
N ASP A 52 -8.51 5.55 -12.53
CA ASP A 52 -8.11 6.63 -13.43
C ASP A 52 -7.13 6.18 -14.53
N GLY A 53 -6.59 4.96 -14.45
CA GLY A 53 -5.65 4.43 -15.44
C GLY A 53 -4.28 5.12 -15.40
N LEU A 54 -3.91 5.83 -14.34
CA LEU A 54 -2.61 6.50 -14.28
C LEU A 54 -1.46 5.50 -14.19
N ASP A 55 -0.31 5.84 -14.80
CA ASP A 55 0.89 5.01 -14.74
C ASP A 55 1.56 5.16 -13.38
N LEU A 56 1.54 4.11 -12.56
CA LEU A 56 2.22 4.16 -11.27
C LEU A 56 3.75 4.13 -11.41
N ASN A 57 4.31 3.83 -12.58
CA ASN A 57 5.75 3.99 -12.79
C ASN A 57 6.17 5.46 -12.93
N ASP A 58 5.24 6.35 -13.28
CA ASP A 58 5.51 7.79 -13.37
C ASP A 58 5.57 8.42 -11.97
N LYS A 59 6.79 8.65 -11.48
CA LYS A 59 7.02 9.24 -10.17
C LYS A 59 6.48 10.66 -10.03
N ALA A 60 6.23 11.37 -11.12
CA ALA A 60 5.69 12.73 -11.08
C ALA A 60 4.24 12.76 -10.57
N LEU A 61 3.52 11.63 -10.56
CA LEU A 61 2.13 11.61 -10.05
C LEU A 61 2.05 11.79 -8.54
N TYR A 62 2.99 11.23 -7.79
CA TYR A 62 2.86 11.08 -6.34
C TYR A 62 2.80 12.42 -5.57
N PRO A 63 3.60 13.45 -5.90
CA PRO A 63 3.47 14.78 -5.30
C PRO A 63 2.05 15.36 -5.37
N THR A 64 1.39 15.21 -6.53
CA THR A 64 0.02 15.70 -6.75
C THR A 64 -1.00 14.91 -5.93
N LEU A 65 -0.84 13.58 -5.83
CA LEU A 65 -1.70 12.75 -4.99
C LEU A 65 -1.53 13.10 -3.50
N ALA A 66 -0.29 13.33 -3.05
CA ALA A 66 0.02 13.63 -1.65
C ALA A 66 -0.58 14.95 -1.17
N ALA A 67 -0.61 15.97 -2.04
CA ALA A 67 -1.21 17.27 -1.74
C ALA A 67 -2.69 17.15 -1.32
N ARG A 68 -3.44 16.18 -1.87
CA ARG A 68 -4.84 15.90 -1.49
C ARG A 68 -4.99 15.43 -0.05
N HIS A 69 -3.91 14.94 0.54
CA HIS A 69 -3.84 14.49 1.92
C HIS A 69 -3.10 15.49 2.82
N GLY A 70 -2.88 16.73 2.38
CA GLY A 70 -2.24 17.78 3.18
C GLY A 70 -0.74 17.61 3.34
N VAL A 71 -0.09 16.82 2.48
CA VAL A 71 1.37 16.70 2.41
C VAL A 71 1.86 17.50 1.22
N GLU A 72 2.76 18.46 1.45
CA GLU A 72 3.38 19.24 0.39
C GLU A 72 4.04 18.32 -0.65
N GLY A 73 3.70 18.52 -1.93
CA GLY A 73 4.18 17.64 -3.01
C GLY A 73 5.71 17.62 -3.11
N SER A 74 6.35 18.78 -2.90
CA SER A 74 7.81 18.89 -2.85
C SER A 74 8.43 18.15 -1.66
N ALA A 75 7.73 18.08 -0.52
CA ALA A 75 8.18 17.30 0.63
C ALA A 75 8.14 15.80 0.34
N LEU A 76 7.07 15.31 -0.32
CA LEU A 76 7.03 13.91 -0.74
C LEU A 76 8.11 13.60 -1.78
N ALA A 77 8.31 14.47 -2.77
CA ALA A 77 9.33 14.27 -3.79
C ALA A 77 10.73 14.12 -3.16
N ARG A 78 11.07 14.98 -2.18
CA ARG A 78 12.32 14.86 -1.41
C ARG A 78 12.38 13.56 -0.61
N ALA A 79 11.30 13.20 0.09
CA ALA A 79 11.25 11.97 0.88
C ALA A 79 11.42 10.71 0.01
N MET A 80 10.85 10.69 -1.20
CA MET A 80 11.01 9.59 -2.15
C MET A 80 12.43 9.49 -2.73
N ALA A 81 13.16 10.60 -2.80
CA ALA A 81 14.55 10.64 -3.23
C ALA A 81 15.54 10.28 -2.11
N ASP A 82 15.09 10.31 -0.85
CA ASP A 82 15.91 9.96 0.31
C ASP A 82 16.19 8.43 0.33
N PRO A 83 17.45 7.99 0.48
CA PRO A 83 17.79 6.57 0.66
C PRO A 83 17.02 5.88 1.78
N ALA A 84 16.61 6.61 2.83
CA ALA A 84 15.82 6.08 3.93
C ALA A 84 14.46 5.53 3.47
N ALA A 85 13.82 6.13 2.46
CA ALA A 85 12.56 5.62 1.92
C ALA A 85 12.75 4.25 1.23
N LYS A 86 13.87 4.08 0.50
CA LYS A 86 14.21 2.79 -0.11
C LYS A 86 14.47 1.73 0.96
N LEU A 87 15.22 2.06 2.01
CA LEU A 87 15.47 1.14 3.13
C LEU A 87 14.18 0.73 3.84
N ALA A 88 13.25 1.67 4.05
CA ALA A 88 11.95 1.41 4.65
C ALA A 88 11.08 0.49 3.78
N PHE A 89 11.03 0.75 2.46
CA PHE A 89 10.35 -0.12 1.49
C PHE A 89 10.93 -1.54 1.52
N GLU A 90 12.25 -1.68 1.45
CA GLU A 90 12.88 -3.00 1.49
C GLU A 90 12.64 -3.71 2.83
N ALA A 91 12.54 -2.97 3.95
CA ALA A 91 12.20 -3.53 5.24
C ALA A 91 10.75 -4.08 5.27
N ASP A 92 9.80 -3.39 4.63
CA ASP A 92 8.42 -3.89 4.48
C ASP A 92 8.39 -5.18 3.63
N MET A 93 9.20 -5.26 2.57
CA MET A 93 9.32 -6.46 1.73
C MET A 93 9.94 -7.63 2.50
N ARG A 94 11.06 -7.39 3.21
CA ARG A 94 11.71 -8.40 4.07
C ARG A 94 10.75 -8.91 5.14
N ARG A 95 10.08 -8.00 5.85
CA ARG A 95 9.10 -8.36 6.87
C ARG A 95 7.98 -9.24 6.30
N SER A 96 7.50 -8.94 5.09
CA SER A 96 6.47 -9.77 4.44
C SER A 96 6.99 -11.17 4.13
N ALA A 97 8.24 -11.29 3.67
CA ALA A 97 8.89 -12.58 3.42
C ALA A 97 9.14 -13.36 4.72
N ASP A 98 9.66 -12.71 5.77
CA ASP A 98 9.93 -13.33 7.08
C ASP A 98 8.65 -13.84 7.75
N LEU A 99 7.53 -13.17 7.51
CA LEU A 99 6.19 -13.60 7.96
C LEU A 99 5.56 -14.69 7.07
N GLY A 100 6.26 -15.15 6.03
CA GLY A 100 5.81 -16.22 5.13
C GLY A 100 4.62 -15.83 4.25
N VAL A 101 4.44 -14.55 3.92
CA VAL A 101 3.32 -14.09 3.09
C VAL A 101 3.44 -14.63 1.67
N GLN A 102 2.46 -15.42 1.23
CA GLN A 102 2.38 -15.98 -0.13
C GLN A 102 1.31 -15.30 -1.01
N GLY A 103 0.53 -14.39 -0.45
CA GLY A 103 -0.56 -13.71 -1.14
C GLY A 103 -1.12 -12.54 -0.36
N PHE A 104 -1.79 -11.62 -1.05
CA PHE A 104 -2.31 -10.38 -0.50
C PHE A 104 -3.84 -10.27 -0.68
N PRO A 105 -4.55 -9.52 0.18
CA PRO A 105 -4.05 -8.87 1.39
C PRO A 105 -3.74 -9.89 2.50
N ALA A 106 -2.70 -9.65 3.28
CA ALA A 106 -2.36 -10.43 4.47
C ALA A 106 -2.47 -9.54 5.72
N VAL A 107 -3.05 -10.09 6.78
CA VAL A 107 -3.20 -9.37 8.05
C VAL A 107 -2.66 -10.26 9.16
N PHE A 108 -1.81 -9.68 10.00
CA PHE A 108 -1.24 -10.33 11.18
C PHE A 108 -1.65 -9.56 12.41
N LEU A 109 -1.90 -10.28 13.51
CA LEU A 109 -2.01 -9.67 14.82
C LEU A 109 -0.67 -9.81 15.54
N VAL A 110 -0.16 -8.69 16.03
CA VAL A 110 0.95 -8.64 16.99
C VAL A 110 0.36 -8.37 18.37
N HIS A 111 0.49 -9.31 19.30
CA HIS A 111 -0.06 -9.19 20.65
C HIS A 111 0.81 -9.94 21.66
N LYS A 112 1.20 -9.26 22.75
CA LYS A 112 2.03 -9.83 23.85
C LYS A 112 3.29 -10.57 23.35
N GLY A 113 4.01 -9.97 22.40
CA GLY A 113 5.23 -10.55 21.83
C GLY A 113 5.00 -11.67 20.80
N SER A 114 3.77 -12.15 20.62
CA SER A 114 3.42 -13.10 19.56
C SER A 114 2.99 -12.35 18.29
N THR A 115 3.33 -12.92 17.12
CA THR A 115 2.81 -12.50 15.82
C THR A 115 2.13 -13.68 15.16
N ARG A 116 0.88 -13.52 14.72
CA ARG A 116 0.13 -14.61 14.09
C ARG A 116 -0.78 -14.13 12.97
N PRO A 117 -0.97 -14.93 11.91
CA PRO A 117 -1.83 -14.57 10.80
C PRO A 117 -3.30 -14.54 11.26
N VAL A 118 -4.05 -13.54 10.80
CA VAL A 118 -5.52 -13.46 10.95
C VAL A 118 -6.25 -13.40 9.61
N SER A 119 -5.53 -13.11 8.51
CA SER A 119 -6.04 -13.24 7.15
C SER A 119 -4.91 -13.50 6.15
N SER A 120 -5.17 -14.36 5.18
CA SER A 120 -4.32 -14.66 4.02
C SER A 120 -5.18 -14.60 2.76
N GLY A 121 -5.58 -13.39 2.38
CA GLY A 121 -6.57 -13.10 1.34
C GLY A 121 -7.67 -12.15 1.83
N TYR A 122 -8.58 -11.82 0.92
CA TYR A 122 -9.72 -10.94 1.22
C TYR A 122 -10.63 -11.56 2.30
N ARG A 123 -11.05 -10.71 3.25
CA ARG A 123 -12.12 -10.99 4.21
C ARG A 123 -13.00 -9.76 4.33
N SER A 124 -14.28 -9.97 4.59
CA SER A 124 -15.17 -8.85 4.93
C SER A 124 -14.69 -8.20 6.23
N ALA A 125 -15.05 -6.92 6.44
CA ALA A 125 -14.70 -6.23 7.67
C ALA A 125 -15.31 -6.91 8.92
N ALA A 126 -16.49 -7.53 8.79
CA ALA A 126 -17.13 -8.28 9.88
C ALA A 126 -16.32 -9.53 10.24
N ASP A 127 -15.93 -10.33 9.23
CA ASP A 127 -15.17 -11.57 9.43
C ASP A 127 -13.77 -11.29 9.97
N LEU A 128 -13.10 -10.25 9.45
CA LEU A 128 -11.79 -9.85 9.95
C LEU A 128 -11.86 -9.41 11.42
N ARG A 129 -12.88 -8.63 11.80
CA ARG A 129 -13.09 -8.23 13.20
C ARG A 129 -13.37 -9.44 14.10
N ALA A 130 -14.17 -10.39 13.65
CA ALA A 130 -14.41 -11.64 14.39
C ALA A 130 -13.12 -12.44 14.56
N ALA A 131 -12.35 -12.60 13.48
CA ALA A 131 -11.07 -13.29 13.50
C ALA A 131 -10.09 -12.65 14.48
N VAL A 132 -9.98 -11.31 14.50
CA VAL A 132 -9.13 -10.55 15.44
C VAL A 132 -9.60 -10.66 16.90
N ARG A 133 -10.91 -10.76 17.16
CA ARG A 133 -11.41 -10.98 18.53
C ARG A 133 -11.09 -12.40 19.04
N ALA A 134 -11.39 -13.43 18.26
CA ALA A 134 -11.13 -14.82 18.63
C ALA A 134 -9.63 -15.05 18.91
N ALA A 135 -8.82 -14.53 17.99
CA ALA A 135 -7.41 -14.29 18.12
C ALA A 135 -6.99 -13.74 19.51
N LEU A 136 -7.51 -12.57 19.91
CA LEU A 136 -7.12 -11.91 21.17
C LEU A 136 -7.47 -12.74 22.43
N GLN A 137 -8.42 -13.67 22.31
CA GLN A 137 -8.85 -14.56 23.39
C GLN A 137 -8.04 -15.86 23.47
N ALA A 138 -7.38 -16.25 22.38
CA ALA A 138 -6.48 -17.40 22.38
C ALA A 138 -5.26 -17.08 23.26
N ARG A 139 -5.01 -17.95 24.24
CA ARG A 139 -3.94 -17.81 25.25
C ARG A 139 -2.55 -17.85 24.63
#